data_AF-A0A838UDZ4-F1
#
_entry.id   AF-A0A838UDZ4-F1
#
_cell.length_a   1.000
_cell.length_b   1.000
_cell.length_c   1.000
_cell.angle_alpha   90.00
_cell.angle_beta   90.00
_cell.angle_gamma   90.00
#
_symmetry.space_group_name_H-M   'P 1'
#
loop_
_entity.id
_entity.type
_entity.pdbx_description
1 polymer ?
#
loop_
_entity_poly.entity_id
_entity_poly.type
_entity_poly.pdbx_seq_one_letter_code
_entity_poly.pdbx_strand_id
1 'polypeptide(L)' 'MSVITVPVSSEQETFIKGLVKSGRAANKAHAVRMAITLLAQDEAANRLARAEKEIREGKVLKGDLRKLATIIE' A
#
# COMPACT_ATOMS: atom_id res chain seq x y z
N MET A 1 9.70 5.88 -19.08
CA MET A 1 8.73 6.88 -18.57
C MET A 1 7.34 6.45 -19.03
N SER A 2 6.45 6.10 -18.10
CA SER A 2 5.05 5.79 -18.41
C SER A 2 4.16 6.97 -18.01
N VAL A 3 3.07 7.18 -18.76
CA VAL A 3 2.08 8.23 -18.50
C VAL A 3 0.81 7.56 -17.99
N ILE A 4 0.25 8.12 -16.91
CA ILE A 4 -1.04 7.69 -16.36
C ILE A 4 -2.03 8.80 -16.68
N THR A 5 -3.06 8.49 -17.46
CA THR A 5 -4.19 9.38 -17.74
C THR A 5 -5.43 8.79 -17.11
N VAL A 6 -5.92 9.43 -16.06
CA VAL A 6 -7.14 9.03 -15.36
C VAL A 6 -7.98 10.26 -15.04
N PRO A 7 -9.31 10.18 -15.13
CA PRO A 7 -10.18 11.24 -14.64
C PRO A 7 -10.04 11.34 -13.12
N VAL A 8 -9.94 12.57 -12.63
CA VAL A 8 -9.92 12.87 -11.19
C VAL A 8 -11.15 13.69 -10.84
N SER A 9 -11.72 13.45 -9.66
CA SER A 9 -12.84 14.25 -9.16
C SER A 9 -12.37 15.66 -8.78
N SER A 10 -13.32 16.59 -8.69
CA SER A 10 -13.06 17.96 -8.21
C SER A 10 -12.47 17.98 -6.79
N GLU A 11 -12.90 17.06 -5.93
CA GLU A 11 -12.39 16.87 -4.58
C GLU A 11 -10.92 16.41 -4.60
N GLN A 12 -10.60 15.40 -5.41
CA GLN A 12 -9.23 14.91 -5.57
C GLN A 12 -8.31 16.01 -6.11
N GLU A 13 -8.77 16.79 -7.08
CA GLU A 13 -7.99 17.91 -7.60
C GLU A 13 -7.76 18.99 -6.53
N THR A 14 -8.76 19.27 -5.70
CA THR A 14 -8.65 20.21 -4.58
C THR A 14 -7.63 19.72 -3.56
N PHE A 15 -7.67 18.44 -3.21
CA PHE A 15 -6.68 17.82 -2.32
C PHE A 15 -5.26 17.90 -2.89
N ILE A 16 -5.07 17.55 -4.17
CA ILE A 16 -3.76 17.63 -4.84
C ILE A 16 -3.25 19.07 -4.84
N LYS A 17 -4.11 20.06 -5.12
CA LYS A 17 -3.74 21.49 -5.05
C LYS A 17 -3.34 21.89 -3.63
N GLY A 18 -4.02 21.39 -2.60
CA GLY A 18 -3.66 21.60 -1.20
C GLY A 18 -2.27 21.03 -0.84
N LEU A 19 -1.95 19.83 -1.32
CA LEU A 19 -0.62 19.23 -1.13
C LEU A 19 0.50 20.05 -1.76
N VAL A 20 0.26 20.63 -2.94
CA VAL A 20 1.24 21.50 -3.59
C VAL A 20 1.36 22.83 -2.83
N LYS A 21 0.24 23.45 -2.45
CA LYS A 21 0.24 24.71 -1.69
C LYS A 21 0.91 24.62 -0.32
N SER A 22 0.80 23.47 0.34
CA SER A 22 1.47 23.21 1.63
C SER A 22 2.97 22.93 1.50
N GLY A 23 3.51 22.87 0.28
CA GLY A 23 4.93 22.55 0.04
C GLY A 23 5.27 21.07 0.22
N ARG A 24 4.30 20.22 0.61
CA ARG A 24 4.50 18.77 0.76
C ARG A 24 4.75 18.08 -0.57
N ALA A 25 4.31 18.67 -1.68
CA ALA A 25 4.64 18.21 -3.03
C ALA A 25 5.07 19.35 -3.95
N ALA A 26 6.11 19.13 -4.76
CA ALA A 26 6.63 20.14 -5.68
C ALA A 26 5.65 20.50 -6.83
N ASN A 27 4.83 19.55 -7.27
CA ASN A 27 3.79 19.75 -8.29
C ASN A 27 2.74 18.62 -8.23
N LYS A 28 1.68 18.72 -9.05
CA LYS A 28 0.59 17.73 -9.08
C LYS A 28 1.10 16.31 -9.36
N ALA A 29 2.02 16.16 -10.31
CA ALA A 29 2.56 14.84 -10.68
C ALA A 29 3.41 14.24 -9.55
N HIS A 30 4.19 15.08 -8.85
CA HIS A 30 4.93 14.67 -7.65
C HIS A 30 3.97 14.23 -6.54
N ALA A 31 2.87 14.94 -6.31
CA ALA A 31 1.87 14.57 -5.32
C ALA A 31 1.25 13.19 -5.62
N VAL A 32 0.92 12.91 -6.88
CA VAL A 32 0.38 11.61 -7.30
C VAL A 32 1.40 10.48 -7.10
N ARG A 33 2.66 10.68 -7.51
CA ARG A 33 3.72 9.67 -7.29
C ARG A 33 3.98 9.40 -5.81
N MET A 34 3.98 10.44 -4.99
CA MET A 34 4.10 10.34 -3.54
C MET A 34 2.93 9.53 -2.97
N ALA A 35 1.69 9.79 -3.39
CA ALA A 35 0.52 9.05 -2.93
C ALA A 35 0.60 7.55 -3.28
N ILE A 36 1.03 7.20 -4.50
CA ILE A 36 1.23 5.80 -4.89
C ILE A 36 2.28 5.11 -4.01
N THR A 37 3.37 5.81 -3.70
CA THR A 37 4.44 5.28 -2.84
C THR A 37 3.92 5.01 -1.43
N LEU A 38 3.16 5.94 -0.86
CA LEU A 38 2.56 5.78 0.47
C LEU A 38 1.53 4.65 0.49
N LEU A 39 0.70 4.53 -0.55
CA LEU A 39 -0.27 3.44 -0.65
C LEU A 39 0.42 2.07 -0.67
N ALA A 40 1.54 1.93 -1.39
CA ALA A 40 2.30 0.68 -1.41
C ALA A 40 2.88 0.33 -0.02
N GLN A 41 3.30 1.33 0.76
CA GLN A 41 3.77 1.13 2.12
C GLN A 41 2.63 0.71 3.05
N ASP A 42 1.48 1.37 2.96
CA ASP A 42 0.29 1.03 3.74
C ASP A 42 -0.21 -0.39 3.44
N GLU A 43 -0.17 -0.83 2.18
CA GLU A 43 -0.47 -2.21 1.82
C GLU A 43 0.49 -3.21 2.48
N ALA A 44 1.79 -2.92 2.48
CA ALA A 44 2.78 -3.78 3.11
C ALA A 44 2.55 -3.88 4.63
N ALA A 45 2.29 -2.75 5.30
CA ALA A 45 1.96 -2.71 6.71
C ALA A 45 0.65 -3.49 7.02
N ASN A 46 -0.37 -3.32 6.17
CA ASN A 46 -1.64 -4.03 6.31
C ASN A 46 -1.48 -5.55 6.14
N ARG A 47 -0.61 -6.01 5.23
CA ARG A 47 -0.32 -7.44 5.09
C ARG A 47 0.33 -8.00 6.35
N LEU A 48 1.30 -7.29 6.91
CA LEU A 48 1.93 -7.69 8.18
C LEU A 48 0.90 -7.75 9.32
N ALA A 49 0.08 -6.71 9.48
CA ALA A 49 -0.95 -6.66 10.51
C ALA A 49 -1.96 -7.82 10.38
N ARG A 50 -2.33 -8.20 9.16
CA ARG A 50 -3.17 -9.38 8.90
C ARG A 50 -2.45 -10.67 9.30
N ALA A 51 -1.18 -10.84 8.93
CA ALA A 51 -0.40 -12.01 9.30
C ALA A 51 -0.26 -12.15 10.83
N GLU A 52 0.00 -11.05 11.54
CA GLU A 52 0.06 -11.04 13.01
C GLU A 52 -1.29 -11.44 13.64
N LYS A 53 -2.40 -10.97 13.07
CA LYS A 53 -3.74 -11.34 13.50
C LYS A 53 -3.99 -12.83 13.29
N GLU A 54 -3.62 -13.38 12.14
CA GLU A 54 -3.76 -14.81 11.85
C GLU A 54 -2.92 -15.70 12.79
N ILE A 55 -1.71 -15.24 13.16
CA ILE A 55 -0.88 -15.89 14.18
C ILE A 55 -1.62 -15.94 15.52
N ARG A 56 -2.18 -14.79 15.95
CA ARG A 56 -2.91 -14.68 17.21
C ARG A 56 -4.17 -15.55 17.23
N GLU A 57 -4.85 -15.65 16.10
CA GLU A 57 -6.03 -16.50 15.92
C GLU A 57 -5.68 -17.99 15.77
N GLY A 58 -4.39 -18.36 15.80
CA GLY A 58 -3.94 -19.74 15.71
C GLY A 58 -4.07 -20.36 14.32
N LYS A 59 -4.27 -19.54 13.28
CA LYS A 59 -4.45 -19.98 11.88
C LYS A 59 -3.15 -20.33 11.16
N VAL A 60 -2.02 -20.23 11.86
CA VAL A 60 -0.70 -20.59 11.33
C VAL A 60 -0.44 -22.09 11.44
N LEU A 61 0.15 -22.64 10.38
CA LEU A 61 0.68 -24.00 10.37
C LEU A 61 1.82 -24.14 11.38
N LYS A 62 1.79 -25.18 12.20
CA LYS A 62 2.80 -25.49 13.21
C LYS A 62 3.23 -26.95 13.04
N GLY A 63 4.53 -27.23 13.08
CA GLY A 63 5.06 -28.59 12.93
C GLY A 63 6.42 -28.65 12.22
N ASP A 64 6.80 -29.83 11.77
CA ASP A 64 8.05 -30.08 11.04
C ASP A 64 8.05 -29.33 9.70
N LEU A 65 9.07 -28.48 9.49
CA LEU A 65 9.22 -27.66 8.29
C LEU A 65 9.22 -28.49 7.00
N ARG A 66 9.74 -29.73 7.01
CA ARG A 66 9.71 -30.62 5.82
C ARG A 66 8.28 -31.04 5.48
N LYS A 67 7.44 -31.30 6.48
CA LYS A 67 6.03 -31.66 6.28
C LYS A 67 5.20 -30.47 5.86
N LEU A 68 5.49 -29.29 6.40
CA LEU A 68 4.80 -28.06 6.02
C LEU A 68 5.12 -27.64 4.59
N ALA A 69 6.38 -27.79 4.14
CA ALA A 69 6.77 -27.48 2.78
C ALA A 69 5.95 -28.26 1.73
N THR A 70 5.67 -29.55 1.98
CA THR A 70 4.86 -30.40 1.11
C THR A 70 3.37 -30.02 1.06
N ILE A 71 2.87 -29.25 2.04
CA ILE A 71 1.48 -28.77 2.09
C ILE A 71 1.32 -27.43 1.33
N ILE A 72 2.43 -26.71 1.13
CA ILE A 72 2.45 -25.36 0.56
C ILE A 72 2.81 -25.37 -0.95
N GLU A 73 3.44 -26.44 -1.44
CA GLU A 73 3.54 -26.77 -2.88
C GLU A 73 2.19 -27.23 -3.46
#